data_AF-A0A0S7XC41-F1
#
_entry.id   AF-A0A0S7XC41-F1
#
_cell.length_a   1.000
_cell.length_b   1.000
_cell.length_c   1.000
_cell.angle_alpha   90.00
_cell.angle_beta   90.00
_cell.angle_gamma   90.00
#
_symmetry.space_group_name_H-M   'P 1'
#
loop_
_entity.id
_entity.type
_entity.pdbx_description
1 polymer ?
#
loop_
_entity_poly.entity_id
_entity_poly.type
_entity_poly.pdbx_seq_one_letter_code
_entity_poly.pdbx_strand_id
1 'polypeptide(L)'
;MPRRSRDSVRSWKTVGCLERSSPRFAFVSTDDDDGDVYVAGRHLAGALDGDEVEVQVRRNRRSGLLEGRVVRIVHRPRRELTGRVTGTRGGYVMLPDDPKFPGPILIADTKEISFMEGDRIVAELDAKQRGEINRCTVTEVLGDADDARLDSVIIAREFGIPTSFGSRAQQEAEGVSENDQDVRTELRDLRIFTIDPETAADFDDALSVRELPGGNSEVGVHIADVSFFVTDGGALDLEAFERCNSVYLPDRVFP
;
A
#
# COMPACT_ATOMS: atom_id res chain seq x y z
N MET A 1 -42.09 -0.33 48.84
CA MET A 1 -40.76 -0.41 48.18
C MET A 1 -40.96 -0.79 46.71
N PRO A 2 -40.97 0.16 45.76
CA PRO A 2 -41.11 -0.19 44.35
C PRO A 2 -39.79 -0.75 43.82
N ARG A 3 -39.88 -1.87 43.10
CA ARG A 3 -38.76 -2.50 42.40
C ARG A 3 -38.20 -1.53 41.37
N ARG A 4 -36.92 -1.14 41.52
CA ARG A 4 -36.18 -0.38 40.49
C ARG A 4 -36.22 -1.16 39.17
N SER A 5 -36.78 -0.54 38.13
CA SER A 5 -36.73 -1.03 36.76
C SER A 5 -35.27 -1.17 36.34
N ARG A 6 -34.93 -2.32 35.76
CA ARG A 6 -33.64 -2.51 35.11
C ARG A 6 -33.60 -1.63 33.85
N ASP A 7 -32.88 -0.51 33.91
CA ASP A 7 -32.59 0.30 32.74
C ASP A 7 -31.95 -0.58 31.66
N SER A 8 -32.68 -0.72 30.54
CA SER A 8 -32.22 -1.41 29.35
C SER A 8 -30.94 -0.73 28.86
N VAL A 9 -29.89 -1.53 28.65
CA VAL A 9 -28.65 -1.05 28.02
C VAL A 9 -29.05 -0.60 26.61
N ARG A 10 -29.02 0.72 26.33
CA ARG A 10 -29.24 1.23 24.97
C ARG A 10 -28.17 0.63 24.06
N SER A 11 -28.60 -0.23 23.16
CA SER A 11 -27.78 -0.72 22.06
C SER A 11 -28.37 -0.20 20.76
N TRP A 12 -27.54 0.35 19.89
CA TRP A 12 -27.93 0.78 18.55
C TRP A 12 -27.06 0.05 17.53
N LYS A 13 -27.40 0.23 16.26
CA LYS A 13 -26.59 -0.25 15.15
C LYS A 13 -26.07 0.95 14.38
N THR A 14 -24.84 0.87 13.93
CA THR A 14 -24.24 1.86 13.05
C THR A 14 -23.34 1.13 12.05
N VAL A 15 -22.98 1.82 10.97
CA VAL A 15 -22.08 1.31 9.94
C VAL A 15 -20.77 2.08 10.05
N GLY A 16 -19.66 1.39 9.82
CA GLY A 16 -18.34 2.02 9.87
C GLY A 16 -17.28 1.14 9.23
N CYS A 17 -16.09 1.72 9.09
CA CYS A 17 -14.91 1.03 8.59
C CYS A 17 -14.24 0.26 9.72
N LEU A 18 -13.91 -1.01 9.48
CA LEU A 18 -13.26 -1.88 10.45
C LEU A 18 -11.74 -1.85 10.29
N GLU A 19 -11.05 -1.48 11.37
CA GLU A 19 -9.59 -1.43 11.46
C GLU A 19 -9.11 -2.50 12.45
N ARG A 20 -8.46 -3.54 11.94
CA ARG A 20 -7.90 -4.61 12.75
C ARG A 20 -6.56 -4.18 13.31
N SER A 21 -6.46 -4.12 14.63
CA SER A 21 -5.16 -3.99 15.29
C SER A 21 -4.45 -5.34 15.48
N SER A 22 -5.19 -6.45 15.49
CA SER A 22 -4.62 -7.79 15.61
C SER A 22 -5.59 -8.89 15.12
N PRO A 23 -5.16 -10.16 15.10
CA PRO A 23 -6.07 -11.30 14.89
C PRO A 23 -7.19 -11.38 15.93
N ARG A 24 -7.02 -10.75 17.10
CA ARG A 24 -7.88 -10.92 18.27
C ARG A 24 -8.84 -9.78 18.54
N PHE A 25 -8.71 -8.62 17.87
CA PHE A 25 -9.64 -7.50 18.02
C PHE A 25 -9.46 -6.47 16.91
N ALA A 26 -10.47 -5.63 16.75
CA ALA A 26 -10.51 -4.51 15.83
C ALA A 26 -11.22 -3.32 16.47
N PHE A 27 -11.10 -2.16 15.84
CA PHE A 27 -11.92 -0.99 16.07
C PHE A 27 -12.81 -0.76 14.86
N VAL A 28 -13.98 -0.15 15.09
CA VAL A 28 -14.84 0.32 14.00
C VAL A 28 -14.97 1.82 14.13
N SER A 29 -14.42 2.52 13.15
CA SER A 29 -14.52 3.97 13.00
C SER A 29 -15.87 4.27 12.35
N THR A 30 -16.71 5.02 13.05
CA THR A 30 -18.06 5.38 12.61
C THR A 30 -18.12 6.86 12.32
N ASP A 31 -18.98 7.29 11.41
CA ASP A 31 -19.17 8.72 11.10
C ASP A 31 -19.74 9.52 12.28
N ASP A 32 -20.21 8.83 13.32
CA ASP A 32 -20.66 9.44 14.57
C ASP A 32 -19.46 9.82 15.45
N ASP A 33 -19.38 11.08 15.92
CA ASP A 33 -18.35 11.65 16.83
C ASP A 33 -18.24 10.97 18.22
N ASP A 34 -18.87 9.82 18.42
CA ASP A 34 -18.95 9.07 19.67
C ASP A 34 -17.67 8.24 19.98
N GLY A 35 -16.72 8.22 19.04
CA GLY A 35 -15.42 7.54 19.12
C GLY A 35 -15.46 6.08 18.65
N ASP A 36 -14.29 5.45 18.59
CA ASP A 36 -14.14 4.11 18.00
C ASP A 36 -14.81 3.01 18.82
N VAL A 37 -15.45 2.08 18.10
CA VAL A 37 -16.10 0.93 18.72
C VAL A 37 -15.14 -0.25 18.79
N TYR A 38 -14.75 -0.67 20.00
CA TYR A 38 -13.93 -1.86 20.20
C TYR A 38 -14.72 -3.15 19.90
N VAL A 39 -14.17 -4.01 19.05
CA VAL A 39 -14.76 -5.31 18.71
C VAL A 39 -13.76 -6.43 19.01
N ALA A 40 -14.10 -7.28 19.99
CA ALA A 40 -13.31 -8.48 20.28
C ALA A 40 -13.38 -9.51 19.13
N GLY A 41 -12.34 -10.32 18.96
CA GLY A 41 -12.18 -11.24 17.81
C GLY A 41 -13.36 -12.19 17.58
N ARG A 42 -13.89 -12.75 18.68
CA ARG A 42 -15.11 -13.60 18.68
C ARG A 42 -16.39 -12.88 18.22
N HIS A 43 -16.34 -11.55 18.08
CA HIS A 43 -17.44 -10.69 17.69
C HIS A 43 -17.21 -10.03 16.32
N LEU A 44 -16.14 -10.40 15.59
CA LEU A 44 -15.83 -9.89 14.25
C LEU A 44 -16.63 -10.58 13.14
N ALA A 45 -17.21 -11.76 13.39
CA ALA A 45 -18.03 -12.49 12.41
C ALA A 45 -17.34 -12.68 11.03
N GLY A 46 -16.02 -12.90 11.02
CA GLY A 46 -15.24 -13.06 9.78
C GLY A 46 -14.90 -11.76 9.06
N ALA A 47 -15.18 -10.60 9.67
CA ALA A 47 -14.74 -9.30 9.14
C ALA A 47 -13.22 -9.18 9.15
N LEU A 48 -12.69 -8.59 8.09
CA LEU A 48 -11.28 -8.37 7.83
C LEU A 48 -10.97 -6.87 7.87
N ASP A 49 -9.69 -6.55 7.92
CA ASP A 49 -9.22 -5.16 7.91
C ASP A 49 -9.67 -4.45 6.63
N GLY A 50 -10.24 -3.26 6.77
CA GLY A 50 -10.81 -2.47 5.68
C GLY A 50 -12.24 -2.85 5.27
N ASP A 51 -12.87 -3.84 5.92
CA ASP A 51 -14.28 -4.13 5.68
C ASP A 51 -15.17 -2.99 6.19
N GLU A 52 -16.20 -2.64 5.42
CA GLU A 52 -17.32 -1.85 5.92
C GLU A 52 -18.31 -2.80 6.62
N VAL A 53 -18.64 -2.52 7.88
CA VAL A 53 -19.42 -3.43 8.72
C VAL A 53 -20.59 -2.74 9.40
N GLU A 54 -21.70 -3.46 9.55
CA GLU A 54 -22.78 -3.08 10.46
C GLU A 54 -22.45 -3.63 11.85
N VAL A 55 -22.21 -2.75 12.81
CA VAL A 55 -21.86 -3.10 14.19
C VAL A 55 -23.01 -2.79 15.14
N GLN A 56 -23.33 -3.74 16.03
CA GLN A 56 -24.22 -3.49 17.16
C GLN A 56 -23.40 -2.96 18.33
N VAL A 57 -23.61 -1.70 18.68
CA VAL A 57 -22.83 -0.96 19.70
C VAL A 57 -23.51 -1.02 21.06
N ARG A 58 -22.69 -1.12 22.10
CA ARG A 58 -23.09 -1.00 23.50
C ARG A 58 -22.05 -0.20 24.27
N ARG A 59 -22.51 0.72 25.11
CA ARG A 59 -21.62 1.45 26.02
C ARG A 59 -21.33 0.61 27.26
N ASN A 60 -20.06 0.30 27.52
CA ASN A 60 -19.65 -0.39 28.72
C ASN A 60 -19.83 0.54 29.93
N ARG A 61 -20.64 0.12 30.90
CA ARG A 61 -20.97 0.93 32.09
C ARG A 61 -19.78 1.20 33.02
N ARG A 62 -18.73 0.37 32.98
CA ARG A 62 -17.56 0.49 33.88
C ARG A 62 -16.45 1.34 33.28
N SER A 63 -16.11 1.10 32.01
CA SER A 63 -15.02 1.82 31.33
C SER A 63 -15.49 3.06 30.57
N GLY A 64 -16.79 3.18 30.28
CA GLY A 64 -17.33 4.23 29.41
C GLY A 64 -17.10 4.02 27.91
N LEU A 65 -16.23 3.06 27.55
CA LEU A 65 -15.85 2.71 26.19
C LEU A 65 -17.00 2.06 25.42
N LEU A 66 -16.98 2.23 24.10
CA LEU A 66 -17.90 1.57 23.18
C LEU A 66 -17.38 0.17 22.86
N GLU A 67 -18.25 -0.82 23.03
CA GLU A 67 -18.01 -2.21 22.65
C GLU A 67 -19.03 -2.64 21.59
N GLY A 68 -18.56 -3.36 20.58
CA GLY A 68 -19.35 -3.75 19.43
C GLY A 68 -19.35 -5.25 19.17
N ARG A 69 -20.36 -5.67 18.41
CA ARG A 69 -20.35 -6.94 17.69
C ARG A 69 -20.75 -6.72 16.24
N VAL A 70 -19.95 -7.22 15.31
CA VAL A 70 -20.28 -7.22 13.88
C VAL A 70 -21.52 -8.08 13.68
N VAL A 71 -22.53 -7.46 13.08
CA VAL A 71 -23.79 -8.11 12.70
C VAL A 71 -23.63 -8.70 11.30
N ARG A 72 -23.04 -7.94 10.39
CA ARG A 72 -22.74 -8.34 9.00
C ARG A 72 -21.68 -7.45 8.39
N ILE A 73 -21.00 -7.98 7.38
CA ILE A 73 -20.15 -7.20 6.48
C ILE A 73 -21.05 -6.57 5.43
N VAL A 74 -21.02 -5.24 5.32
CA VAL A 74 -21.81 -4.44 4.37
C VAL A 74 -21.12 -4.44 3.01
N HIS A 75 -19.82 -4.16 3.02
CA HIS A 75 -18.97 -4.16 1.84
C HIS A 75 -17.58 -4.70 2.20
N ARG A 76 -17.03 -5.52 1.31
CA ARG A 76 -15.64 -5.97 1.38
C ARG A 76 -14.95 -5.51 0.10
N PRO A 77 -13.96 -4.60 0.19
CA PRO A 77 -13.19 -4.21 -0.99
C PRO A 77 -12.43 -5.42 -1.52
N ARG A 78 -12.15 -5.43 -2.83
CA ARG A 78 -11.20 -6.39 -3.38
C ARG A 78 -9.83 -6.11 -2.77
N ARG A 79 -9.15 -7.18 -2.36
CA ARG A 79 -7.86 -7.08 -1.69
C ARG A 79 -6.92 -8.14 -2.24
N GLU A 80 -5.77 -7.68 -2.68
CA GLU A 80 -4.61 -8.53 -2.92
C GLU A 80 -3.86 -8.73 -1.61
N LEU A 81 -3.35 -9.94 -1.42
CA LEU A 81 -2.59 -10.34 -0.25
C LEU A 81 -1.33 -11.06 -0.72
N THR A 82 -0.23 -10.81 -0.02
CA THR A 82 0.98 -11.60 -0.17
C THR A 82 1.08 -12.63 0.94
N GLY A 83 1.73 -13.75 0.68
CA GLY A 83 1.98 -14.75 1.70
C GLY A 83 2.74 -15.97 1.21
N ARG A 84 3.23 -16.76 2.16
CA ARG A 84 3.99 -17.99 1.92
C ARG A 84 3.06 -19.18 1.70
N VAL A 85 3.32 -19.97 0.66
CA VAL A 85 2.63 -21.24 0.39
C VAL A 85 3.11 -22.32 1.36
N THR A 86 2.17 -23.03 1.97
CA THR A 86 2.44 -24.17 2.87
C THR A 86 1.53 -25.34 2.52
N GLY A 87 2.12 -26.54 2.49
CA GLY A 87 1.39 -27.79 2.27
C GLY A 87 0.55 -28.17 3.49
N THR A 88 -0.64 -28.72 3.24
CA THR A 88 -1.51 -29.30 4.27
C THR A 88 -2.05 -30.65 3.80
N ARG A 89 -2.69 -31.41 4.70
CA ARG A 89 -3.33 -32.69 4.34
C ARG A 89 -4.43 -32.56 3.27
N GLY A 90 -4.96 -31.35 3.04
CA GLY A 90 -6.08 -31.09 2.13
C GLY A 90 -5.73 -30.25 0.90
N GLY A 91 -4.44 -30.03 0.62
CA GLY A 91 -3.97 -29.13 -0.45
C GLY A 91 -3.03 -28.05 0.09
N TYR A 92 -3.01 -26.88 -0.54
CA TYR A 92 -2.14 -25.78 -0.14
C TYR A 92 -2.92 -24.65 0.54
N VAL A 93 -2.27 -24.01 1.50
CA VAL A 93 -2.73 -22.76 2.11
C VAL A 93 -1.67 -21.70 1.93
N MET A 94 -2.10 -20.44 1.89
CA MET A 94 -1.24 -19.28 2.00
C MET A 94 -1.24 -18.80 3.45
N LEU A 95 -0.05 -18.59 4.01
CA LEU A 95 0.17 -17.89 5.27
C LEU A 95 0.37 -16.40 4.95
N PRO A 96 -0.58 -15.51 5.25
CA PRO A 96 -0.49 -14.10 4.87
C PRO A 96 0.67 -13.40 5.58
N ASP A 97 1.28 -12.44 4.89
CA ASP A 97 2.35 -11.61 5.46
C ASP A 97 1.81 -10.60 6.48
N ASP A 98 0.56 -10.13 6.29
CA ASP A 98 -0.11 -9.23 7.23
C ASP A 98 -0.38 -9.95 8.58
N PRO A 99 0.29 -9.55 9.68
CA PRO A 99 0.13 -10.20 10.97
C PRO A 99 -1.24 -9.97 11.63
N LYS A 100 -2.04 -9.03 11.12
CA LYS A 100 -3.42 -8.76 11.59
C LYS A 100 -4.40 -9.79 11.02
N PHE A 101 -4.03 -10.50 9.95
CA PHE A 101 -4.90 -11.46 9.29
C PHE A 101 -5.17 -12.68 10.20
N PRO A 102 -6.43 -13.15 10.33
CA PRO A 102 -6.81 -14.09 11.40
C PRO A 102 -6.30 -15.54 11.26
N GLY A 103 -5.65 -15.90 10.15
CA GLY A 103 -5.09 -17.24 9.96
C GLY A 103 -4.81 -17.61 8.50
N PRO A 104 -4.48 -18.87 8.23
CA PRO A 104 -4.19 -19.36 6.88
C PRO A 104 -5.38 -19.19 5.93
N ILE A 105 -5.07 -18.99 4.65
CA ILE A 105 -6.04 -18.85 3.56
C ILE A 105 -5.95 -20.06 2.65
N LEU A 106 -7.07 -20.74 2.39
CA LEU A 106 -7.11 -21.85 1.46
C LEU A 106 -6.89 -21.36 0.04
N ILE A 107 -5.90 -21.92 -0.66
CA ILE A 107 -5.69 -21.66 -2.08
C ILE A 107 -6.73 -22.46 -2.86
N ALA A 108 -7.74 -21.77 -3.40
CA ALA A 108 -8.90 -22.41 -4.02
C ALA A 108 -8.78 -22.53 -5.55
N ASP A 109 -8.06 -21.60 -6.18
CA ASP A 109 -7.82 -21.55 -7.62
C ASP A 109 -6.41 -21.00 -7.86
N THR A 110 -5.71 -21.56 -8.85
CA THR A 110 -4.36 -21.15 -9.23
C THR A 110 -4.31 -20.44 -10.57
N LYS A 111 -5.41 -20.37 -11.34
CA LYS A 111 -5.41 -19.82 -12.71
C LYS A 111 -4.28 -20.38 -13.60
N GLU A 112 -3.99 -21.67 -13.45
CA GLU A 112 -2.89 -22.38 -14.15
C GLU A 112 -1.48 -21.90 -13.76
N ILE A 113 -1.35 -21.02 -12.77
CA ILE A 113 -0.07 -20.58 -12.21
C ILE A 113 0.49 -21.72 -11.36
N SER A 114 1.74 -22.11 -11.65
CA SER A 114 2.46 -23.14 -10.91
C SER A 114 3.30 -22.50 -9.81
N PHE A 115 3.27 -23.09 -8.62
CA PHE A 115 4.08 -22.69 -7.46
C PHE A 115 4.60 -23.94 -6.74
N MET A 116 5.60 -23.74 -5.89
CA MET A 116 6.15 -24.73 -4.99
C MET A 116 5.79 -24.43 -3.54
N GLU A 117 5.85 -25.44 -2.68
CA GLU A 117 5.78 -25.20 -1.24
C GLU A 117 6.99 -24.35 -0.81
N GLY A 118 6.72 -23.32 0.00
CA GLY A 118 7.73 -22.35 0.41
C GLY A 118 7.82 -21.12 -0.50
N ASP A 119 7.22 -21.15 -1.70
CA ASP A 119 7.14 -19.93 -2.52
C ASP A 119 6.29 -18.87 -1.82
N ARG A 120 6.64 -17.62 -2.05
CA ARG A 120 5.79 -16.47 -1.76
C ARG A 120 4.96 -16.14 -2.99
N ILE A 121 3.66 -15.92 -2.77
CA ILE A 121 2.70 -15.66 -3.82
C ILE A 121 1.91 -14.39 -3.53
N VAL A 122 1.27 -13.87 -4.58
CA VAL A 122 0.22 -12.87 -4.48
C VAL A 122 -1.10 -13.52 -4.85
N ALA A 123 -2.13 -13.24 -4.09
CA ALA A 123 -3.44 -13.81 -4.27
C ALA A 123 -4.56 -12.81 -4.00
N GLU A 124 -5.62 -12.88 -4.81
CA GLU A 124 -6.86 -12.13 -4.61
C GLU A 124 -7.76 -12.89 -3.63
N LEU A 125 -8.18 -12.23 -2.55
CA LEU A 125 -9.10 -12.83 -1.59
C LEU A 125 -10.52 -12.92 -2.18
N ASP A 126 -11.19 -14.06 -1.98
CA ASP A 126 -12.59 -14.23 -2.39
C ASP A 126 -13.52 -13.36 -1.53
N ALA A 127 -13.95 -12.24 -2.10
CA ALA A 127 -14.87 -11.30 -1.45
C ALA A 127 -16.26 -11.92 -1.15
N LYS A 128 -16.65 -13.01 -1.83
CA LYS A 128 -17.97 -13.65 -1.69
C LYS A 128 -17.99 -14.83 -0.72
N GLN A 129 -16.87 -15.09 -0.03
CA GLN A 129 -16.75 -16.23 0.85
C GLN A 129 -17.85 -16.27 1.93
N ARG A 130 -18.42 -17.46 2.11
CA ARG A 130 -19.42 -17.76 3.14
C ARG A 130 -18.83 -18.76 4.13
N GLY A 131 -18.61 -18.35 5.38
CA GLY A 131 -18.09 -19.21 6.45
C GLY A 131 -16.82 -18.66 7.09
N GLU A 132 -16.19 -19.48 7.96
CA GLU A 132 -15.00 -19.08 8.72
C GLU A 132 -13.68 -19.27 7.96
N ILE A 133 -13.68 -20.06 6.87
CA ILE A 133 -12.47 -20.40 6.12
C ILE A 133 -12.23 -19.37 5.03
N ASN A 134 -11.09 -18.69 5.10
CA ASN A 134 -10.68 -17.76 4.07
C ASN A 134 -10.24 -18.48 2.79
N ARG A 135 -10.61 -17.96 1.61
CA ARG A 135 -10.20 -18.51 0.30
C ARG A 135 -9.57 -17.44 -0.57
N CYS A 136 -8.58 -17.82 -1.38
CA CYS A 136 -7.97 -16.93 -2.37
C CYS A 136 -7.74 -17.64 -3.71
N THR A 137 -7.52 -16.80 -4.72
CA THR A 137 -7.08 -17.19 -6.05
C THR A 137 -5.68 -16.63 -6.28
N VAL A 138 -4.73 -17.50 -6.65
CA VAL A 138 -3.35 -17.05 -6.96
C VAL A 138 -3.38 -16.16 -8.20
N THR A 139 -2.68 -15.03 -8.13
CA THR A 139 -2.51 -14.08 -9.24
C THR A 139 -1.07 -13.99 -9.71
N GLU A 140 -0.10 -14.26 -8.83
CA GLU A 140 1.33 -14.19 -9.16
C GLU A 140 2.17 -15.04 -8.20
N VAL A 141 3.33 -15.51 -8.67
CA VAL A 141 4.38 -16.12 -7.84
C VAL A 141 5.57 -15.17 -7.80
N LEU A 142 5.95 -14.74 -6.60
CA LEU A 142 7.09 -13.82 -6.40
C LEU A 142 8.43 -14.58 -6.40
N GLY A 143 8.44 -15.82 -5.90
CA GLY A 143 9.63 -16.67 -5.82
C GLY A 143 9.77 -17.34 -4.45
N ASP A 144 10.98 -17.78 -4.11
CA ASP A 144 11.27 -18.39 -2.80
C ASP A 144 11.04 -17.38 -1.67
N ALA A 145 10.19 -17.71 -0.69
CA ALA A 145 9.87 -16.81 0.41
C ALA A 145 11.05 -16.49 1.35
N ASP A 146 12.16 -17.24 1.26
CA ASP A 146 13.40 -17.00 1.99
C ASP A 146 14.40 -16.11 1.21
N ASP A 147 14.08 -15.68 -0.03
CA ASP A 147 14.88 -14.68 -0.75
C ASP A 147 14.58 -13.26 -0.22
N ALA A 148 15.57 -12.69 0.49
CA ALA A 148 15.50 -11.34 1.06
C ALA A 148 15.24 -10.23 0.01
N ARG A 149 15.50 -10.48 -1.28
CA ARG A 149 15.19 -9.52 -2.36
C ARG A 149 13.69 -9.35 -2.60
N LEU A 150 12.86 -10.24 -2.07
CA LEU A 150 11.41 -10.11 -2.15
C LEU A 150 10.85 -9.12 -1.14
N ASP A 151 11.54 -8.88 -0.02
CA ASP A 151 11.06 -8.02 1.09
C ASP A 151 10.60 -6.64 0.58
N SER A 152 11.41 -6.01 -0.26
CA SER A 152 11.08 -4.72 -0.86
C SER A 152 9.90 -4.76 -1.83
N VAL A 153 9.71 -5.88 -2.55
CA VAL A 153 8.55 -6.05 -3.44
C VAL A 153 7.26 -6.22 -2.62
N ILE A 154 7.34 -6.93 -1.51
CA ILE A 154 6.21 -7.13 -0.60
C ILE A 154 5.80 -5.81 0.06
N ILE A 155 6.77 -5.08 0.59
CA ILE A 155 6.54 -3.74 1.18
C ILE A 155 5.93 -2.83 0.12
N ALA A 156 6.50 -2.80 -1.10
CA ALA A 156 5.95 -1.97 -2.16
C ALA A 156 4.46 -2.28 -2.40
N ARG A 157 4.07 -3.55 -2.47
CA ARG A 157 2.67 -3.94 -2.68
C ARG A 157 1.77 -3.66 -1.48
N GLU A 158 2.24 -3.92 -0.26
CA GLU A 158 1.49 -3.65 0.97
C GLU A 158 1.11 -2.17 1.09
N PHE A 159 2.02 -1.28 0.70
CA PHE A 159 1.82 0.17 0.72
C PHE A 159 1.28 0.73 -0.61
N GLY A 160 0.95 -0.11 -1.59
CA GLY A 160 0.39 0.31 -2.87
C GLY A 160 1.36 1.09 -3.76
N ILE A 161 2.67 0.93 -3.57
CA ILE A 161 3.72 1.56 -4.36
C ILE A 161 3.75 0.91 -5.75
N PRO A 162 3.58 1.68 -6.85
CA PRO A 162 3.61 1.13 -8.20
C PRO A 162 4.97 0.50 -8.56
N THR A 163 4.97 -0.80 -8.85
CA THR A 163 6.21 -1.55 -9.13
C THR A 163 6.58 -1.64 -10.61
N SER A 164 5.74 -1.12 -11.51
CA SER A 164 5.94 -1.20 -12.96
C SER A 164 5.33 0.02 -13.64
N PHE A 165 5.92 0.45 -14.75
CA PHE A 165 5.39 1.55 -15.55
C PHE A 165 4.19 1.14 -16.41
N GLY A 166 3.26 2.06 -16.60
CA GLY A 166 2.15 1.89 -17.53
C GLY A 166 2.64 1.82 -18.97
N SER A 167 2.02 0.97 -19.80
CA SER A 167 2.44 0.77 -21.20
C SER A 167 2.42 2.06 -22.03
N ARG A 168 1.51 2.99 -21.72
CA ARG A 168 1.45 4.30 -22.38
C ARG A 168 2.62 5.20 -21.98
N ALA A 169 2.95 5.27 -20.69
CA ALA A 169 4.08 6.04 -20.20
C ALA A 169 5.40 5.49 -20.75
N GLN A 170 5.54 4.16 -20.79
CA GLN A 170 6.70 3.51 -21.39
C GLN A 170 6.83 3.82 -22.89
N GLN A 171 5.73 3.76 -23.64
CA GLN A 171 5.74 4.11 -25.06
C GLN A 171 6.07 5.59 -25.30
N GLU A 172 5.57 6.49 -24.44
CA GLU A 172 5.91 7.91 -24.50
C GLU A 172 7.40 8.13 -24.23
N ALA A 173 7.96 7.49 -23.19
CA ALA A 173 9.38 7.56 -22.87
C ALA A 173 10.27 7.05 -24.02
N GLU A 174 9.91 5.94 -24.65
CA GLU A 174 10.63 5.39 -25.82
C GLU A 174 10.56 6.32 -27.04
N GLY A 175 9.53 7.16 -27.12
CA GLY A 175 9.31 8.11 -28.21
C GLY A 175 9.98 9.48 -28.01
N VAL A 176 10.59 9.74 -26.85
CA VAL A 176 11.26 11.00 -26.54
C VAL A 176 12.43 11.21 -27.49
N SER A 177 12.46 12.37 -28.15
CA SER A 177 13.59 12.79 -29.01
C SER A 177 14.27 14.02 -28.41
N GLU A 178 15.59 14.08 -28.48
CA GLU A 178 16.41 15.22 -28.01
C GLU A 178 16.31 16.47 -28.91
N ASN A 179 15.24 16.60 -29.69
CA ASN A 179 15.12 17.64 -30.70
C ASN A 179 14.65 18.95 -30.07
N ASP A 180 15.60 19.63 -29.44
CA ASP A 180 15.39 20.90 -28.76
C ASP A 180 15.19 22.04 -29.76
N GLN A 181 13.99 22.64 -29.74
CA GLN A 181 13.65 23.80 -30.56
C GLN A 181 13.79 25.11 -29.79
N ASP A 182 14.10 25.06 -28.49
CA ASP A 182 14.20 26.23 -27.65
C ASP A 182 15.58 26.88 -27.72
N VAL A 183 15.60 28.20 -27.55
CA VAL A 183 16.86 28.95 -27.46
C VAL A 183 17.37 28.83 -26.03
N ARG A 184 18.29 27.89 -25.80
CA ARG A 184 18.96 27.71 -24.50
C ARG A 184 20.16 28.63 -24.34
N THR A 185 20.44 29.00 -23.09
CA THR A 185 21.67 29.74 -22.76
C THR A 185 22.85 28.79 -22.81
N GLU A 186 23.91 29.20 -23.51
CA GLU A 186 25.15 28.44 -23.60
C GLU A 186 25.95 28.52 -22.29
N LEU A 187 26.11 27.39 -21.61
CA LEU A 187 26.83 27.29 -20.34
C LEU A 187 27.92 26.21 -20.36
N ARG A 188 28.17 25.54 -21.48
CA ARG A 188 29.12 24.40 -21.59
C ARG A 188 30.58 24.78 -21.32
N ASP A 189 30.92 26.07 -21.42
CA ASP A 189 32.25 26.59 -21.08
C ASP A 189 32.49 26.71 -19.57
N LEU A 190 31.44 26.60 -18.74
CA LEU A 190 31.56 26.63 -17.29
C LEU A 190 32.04 25.27 -16.76
N ARG A 191 32.84 25.31 -15.69
CA ARG A 191 33.12 24.12 -14.90
C ARG A 191 31.91 23.80 -14.03
N ILE A 192 31.06 22.90 -14.54
CA ILE A 192 29.88 22.37 -13.86
C ILE A 192 30.22 20.98 -13.31
N PHE A 193 29.81 20.68 -12.08
CA PHE A 193 30.04 19.39 -11.41
C PHE A 193 28.87 19.01 -10.51
N THR A 194 28.67 17.71 -10.26
CA THR A 194 27.70 17.18 -9.31
C THR A 194 28.44 16.62 -8.09
N ILE A 195 27.74 16.43 -6.96
CA ILE A 195 28.31 15.82 -5.75
C ILE A 195 27.28 14.84 -5.18
N ASP A 196 27.47 13.55 -5.47
CA ASP A 196 26.46 12.52 -5.23
C ASP A 196 27.06 11.28 -4.54
N PRO A 197 26.24 10.42 -3.93
CA PRO A 197 26.65 9.09 -3.51
C PRO A 197 27.25 8.27 -4.66
N GLU A 198 28.20 7.38 -4.36
CA GLU A 198 28.87 6.53 -5.37
C GLU A 198 27.88 5.66 -6.19
N THR A 199 26.73 5.34 -5.62
CA THR A 199 25.68 4.51 -6.24
C THR A 199 24.57 5.32 -6.93
N ALA A 200 24.66 6.65 -6.96
CA ALA A 200 23.66 7.49 -7.62
C ALA A 200 23.67 7.27 -9.14
N ALA A 201 22.49 7.25 -9.74
CA ALA A 201 22.30 7.11 -11.19
C ALA A 201 21.50 8.29 -11.79
N ASP A 202 20.87 9.06 -10.91
CA ASP A 202 19.94 10.17 -11.09
C ASP A 202 20.62 11.47 -10.63
N PHE A 203 21.36 12.11 -11.54
CA PHE A 203 22.07 13.36 -11.26
C PHE A 203 21.17 14.56 -11.58
N ASP A 204 20.30 14.92 -10.64
CA ASP A 204 19.26 15.94 -10.85
C ASP A 204 19.76 17.38 -10.70
N ASP A 205 20.88 17.59 -10.01
CA ASP A 205 21.47 18.90 -9.81
C ASP A 205 22.98 18.93 -10.06
N ALA A 206 23.45 20.10 -10.49
CA ALA A 206 24.86 20.40 -10.69
C ALA A 206 25.18 21.83 -10.24
N LEU A 207 26.44 22.07 -9.90
CA LEU A 207 26.94 23.33 -9.38
C LEU A 207 28.08 23.87 -10.25
N SER A 208 28.14 25.19 -10.35
CA SER A 208 29.33 25.91 -10.83
C SER A 208 29.63 27.08 -9.91
N VAL A 209 30.91 27.35 -9.67
CA VAL A 209 31.34 28.50 -8.85
C VAL A 209 32.41 29.29 -9.60
N ARG A 210 32.25 30.60 -9.70
CA ARG A 210 33.22 31.52 -10.31
C ARG A 210 33.40 32.76 -9.44
N GLU A 211 34.66 33.15 -9.23
CA GLU A 211 34.96 34.44 -8.60
C GLU A 211 34.67 35.60 -9.56
N LEU A 212 34.02 36.64 -9.05
CA LEU A 212 33.72 37.88 -9.76
C LEU A 212 34.66 39.01 -9.31
N PRO A 213 34.83 40.05 -10.13
CA PRO A 213 35.51 41.27 -9.70
C PRO A 213 34.90 41.83 -8.41
N GLY A 214 35.76 42.31 -7.50
CA GLY A 214 35.34 42.83 -6.20
C GLY A 214 35.24 41.79 -5.08
N GLY A 215 35.67 40.54 -5.32
CA GLY A 215 35.72 39.48 -4.31
C GLY A 215 34.38 38.77 -4.08
N ASN A 216 33.37 39.05 -4.91
CA ASN A 216 32.11 38.33 -4.90
C ASN A 216 32.26 36.98 -5.62
N SER A 217 31.33 36.05 -5.38
CA SER A 217 31.25 34.78 -6.11
C SER A 217 29.90 34.67 -6.82
N GLU A 218 29.93 34.15 -8.04
CA GLU A 218 28.77 33.69 -8.78
C GLU A 218 28.64 32.18 -8.56
N VAL A 219 27.46 31.75 -8.11
CA VAL A 219 27.12 30.34 -7.92
C VAL A 219 25.96 30.02 -8.84
N GLY A 220 26.18 29.06 -9.74
CA GLY A 220 25.14 28.49 -10.59
C GLY A 220 24.64 27.20 -9.98
N VAL A 221 23.31 27.07 -9.87
CA VAL A 221 22.61 25.83 -9.54
C VAL A 221 21.86 25.42 -10.80
N HIS A 222 22.25 24.27 -11.36
CA HIS A 222 21.75 23.77 -12.64
C HIS A 222 20.94 22.52 -12.34
N ILE A 223 19.63 22.56 -12.63
CA ILE A 223 18.71 21.46 -12.35
C ILE A 223 18.35 20.76 -13.67
N ALA A 224 18.22 19.44 -13.63
CA ALA A 224 17.72 18.66 -14.75
C ALA A 224 16.37 19.21 -15.23
N ASP A 225 16.27 19.49 -16.53
CA ASP A 225 15.06 20.01 -17.15
C ASP A 225 14.07 18.87 -17.47
N VAL A 226 13.55 18.23 -16.42
CA VAL A 226 12.63 17.09 -16.55
C VAL A 226 11.35 17.49 -17.30
N SER A 227 10.87 18.72 -17.09
CA SER A 227 9.67 19.25 -17.77
C SER A 227 9.81 19.37 -19.29
N PHE A 228 11.03 19.41 -19.82
CA PHE A 228 11.23 19.33 -21.27
C PHE A 228 10.85 17.95 -21.83
N PHE A 229 11.05 16.88 -21.06
CA PHE A 229 10.76 15.51 -21.48
C PHE A 229 9.38 15.02 -21.05
N VAL A 230 8.83 15.59 -19.98
CA VAL A 230 7.52 15.22 -19.42
C VAL A 230 6.50 16.31 -19.78
N THR A 231 5.63 16.02 -20.75
CA THR A 231 4.62 16.97 -21.22
C THR A 231 3.42 16.98 -20.27
N ASP A 232 2.96 18.17 -19.88
CA ASP A 232 1.74 18.38 -19.08
C ASP A 232 0.53 17.64 -19.68
N GLY A 233 -0.12 16.80 -18.87
CA GLY A 233 -1.24 15.95 -19.29
C GLY A 233 -0.86 14.74 -20.14
N GLY A 234 0.45 14.51 -20.37
CA GLY A 234 0.99 13.30 -21.00
C GLY A 234 0.85 12.05 -20.12
N ALA A 235 1.12 10.87 -20.68
CA ALA A 235 1.07 9.62 -19.92
C ALA A 235 2.20 9.55 -18.87
N LEU A 236 3.39 10.10 -19.18
CA LEU A 236 4.47 10.23 -18.19
C LEU A 236 4.09 11.17 -17.03
N ASP A 237 3.47 12.30 -17.33
CA ASP A 237 3.03 13.29 -16.33
C ASP A 237 1.96 12.70 -15.40
N LEU A 238 0.93 12.07 -15.98
CA LEU A 238 -0.12 11.42 -15.20
C LEU A 238 0.43 10.32 -14.28
N GLU A 239 1.38 9.53 -14.78
CA GLU A 239 1.99 8.47 -13.97
C GLU A 239 2.93 9.04 -12.89
N ALA A 240 3.70 10.08 -13.19
CA ALA A 240 4.49 10.80 -12.20
C ALA A 240 3.60 11.43 -11.11
N PHE A 241 2.45 11.97 -11.49
CA PHE A 241 1.46 12.51 -10.55
C PHE A 241 0.87 11.43 -9.65
N GLU A 242 0.52 10.27 -10.19
CA GLU A 242 0.01 9.12 -9.41
C GLU A 242 1.05 8.56 -8.44
N ARG A 243 2.33 8.48 -8.86
CA ARG A 243 3.44 8.02 -8.02
C ARG A 243 3.83 9.06 -6.96
N CYS A 244 3.71 10.35 -7.29
CA CYS A 244 4.05 11.52 -6.48
C CYS A 244 5.55 11.68 -6.13
N ASN A 245 6.22 10.62 -5.69
CA ASN A 245 7.64 10.61 -5.35
C ASN A 245 8.27 9.24 -5.60
N SER A 246 9.59 9.23 -5.78
CA SER A 246 10.35 7.99 -5.80
C SER A 246 10.46 7.41 -4.38
N VAL A 247 10.36 6.08 -4.27
CA VAL A 247 10.45 5.35 -3.00
C VAL A 247 11.76 4.57 -2.94
N TYR A 248 12.62 4.95 -1.99
CA TYR A 248 13.92 4.33 -1.76
C TYR A 248 13.82 3.26 -0.67
N LEU A 249 14.00 1.99 -1.04
CA LEU A 249 14.13 0.86 -0.12
C LEU A 249 15.60 0.39 -0.08
N PRO A 250 16.01 -0.39 0.94
CA PRO A 250 17.42 -0.73 1.14
C PRO A 250 18.14 -1.40 -0.05
N ASP A 251 17.42 -2.16 -0.89
CA ASP A 251 17.97 -2.89 -2.04
C ASP A 251 17.56 -2.32 -3.40
N ARG A 252 16.62 -1.36 -3.47
CA ARG A 252 16.10 -0.82 -4.73
C ARG A 252 15.37 0.51 -4.58
N VAL A 253 15.20 1.18 -5.71
CA VAL A 253 14.37 2.37 -5.86
C VAL A 253 13.16 2.03 -6.73
N PHE A 254 11.99 2.52 -6.33
CA PHE A 254 10.82 2.61 -7.18
C PHE A 254 10.76 4.04 -7.70
N PRO A 255 11.26 4.30 -8.92
CA PRO A 255 11.30 5.65 -9.49
C PRO A 255 9.91 6.23 -9.69
#